data_AF-A0A843XIT8-F1
#
_entry.id   AF-A0A843XIT8-F1
#
_cell.length_a   1.000
_cell.length_b   1.000
_cell.length_c   1.000
_cell.angle_alpha   90.00
_cell.angle_beta   90.00
_cell.angle_gamma   90.00
#
_symmetry.space_group_name_H-M   'P 1'
#
loop_
_entity.id
_entity.type
_entity.pdbx_description
1 polymer ?
#
loop_
_entity_poly.entity_id
_entity_poly.type
_entity_poly.pdbx_seq_one_letter_code
_entity_poly.pdbx_strand_id
1 'polypeptide(L)'
;MERFKRMAPPSFKGESNPLMAESWMRETEKIFRAIRCPDEDKVTLATYMLHERADVWWSSLLRTRFEDGAVGVAWDAFVRLFRAKFVPEHI
;
A
#
# COMPACT_ATOMS: atom_id res chain seq x y z
N MET A 1 0.68 -14.60 5.19
CA MET A 1 -0.52 -14.19 4.42
C MET A 1 -1.86 -14.66 4.99
N GLU A 2 -2.03 -15.92 5.40
CA GLU A 2 -3.32 -16.49 5.86
C GLU A 2 -4.06 -15.62 6.89
N ARG A 3 -3.36 -15.16 7.94
CA ARG A 3 -3.96 -14.27 8.95
C ARG A 3 -4.45 -12.94 8.39
N PHE A 4 -3.70 -12.36 7.45
CA PHE A 4 -4.05 -11.10 6.80
C PHE A 4 -5.29 -11.27 5.91
N LYS A 5 -5.32 -12.31 5.06
CA LYS A 5 -6.48 -12.61 4.19
C LYS A 5 -7.77 -12.83 4.97
N ARG A 6 -7.70 -13.49 6.14
CA ARG A 6 -8.86 -13.69 7.02
C ARG A 6 -9.43 -12.40 7.62
N MET A 7 -8.65 -11.31 7.66
CA MET A 7 -9.14 -10.00 8.10
C MET A 7 -9.92 -9.27 7.01
N ALA A 8 -10.09 -9.88 5.81
CA ALA A 8 -10.74 -9.30 4.65
C ALA A 8 -10.25 -7.88 4.36
N PRO A 9 -8.93 -7.70 4.13
CA PRO A 9 -8.34 -6.38 3.94
C PRO A 9 -8.99 -5.69 2.74
N PRO A 10 -9.22 -4.36 2.82
CA PRO A 10 -9.80 -3.63 1.70
C PRO A 10 -8.81 -3.61 0.52
N SER A 11 -9.34 -3.74 -0.70
CA SER A 11 -8.57 -3.44 -1.90
C SER A 11 -8.59 -1.94 -2.20
N PHE A 12 -7.55 -1.46 -2.89
CA PHE A 12 -7.50 -0.08 -3.38
C PHE A 12 -7.23 -0.11 -4.88
N LYS A 13 -8.15 0.49 -5.64
CA LYS A 13 -8.06 0.49 -7.11
C LYS A 13 -7.30 1.70 -7.64
N GLY A 14 -6.97 2.63 -6.76
CA GLY A 14 -6.41 3.92 -7.14
C GLY A 14 -7.52 4.94 -7.34
N GLU A 15 -8.47 5.04 -6.43
CA GLU A 15 -9.55 6.01 -6.44
C GLU A 15 -9.00 7.45 -6.46
N SER A 16 -9.72 8.38 -7.10
CA SER A 16 -9.28 9.79 -7.20
C SER A 16 -9.62 10.62 -5.95
N ASN A 17 -10.45 10.07 -5.04
CA ASN A 17 -10.81 10.75 -3.81
C ASN A 17 -9.71 10.54 -2.75
N PRO A 18 -9.03 11.60 -2.29
CA PRO A 18 -7.96 11.50 -1.28
C PRO A 18 -8.42 10.85 0.02
N LEU A 19 -9.68 11.06 0.42
CA LEU A 19 -10.24 10.47 1.64
C LEU A 19 -10.35 8.95 1.54
N MET A 20 -10.61 8.41 0.35
CA MET A 20 -10.66 6.96 0.14
C MET A 20 -9.26 6.35 0.25
N ALA A 21 -8.24 7.03 -0.28
CA ALA A 21 -6.85 6.61 -0.18
C ALA A 21 -6.35 6.64 1.28
N GLU A 22 -6.64 7.70 2.04
CA GLU A 22 -6.33 7.77 3.48
C GLU A 22 -7.08 6.71 4.28
N SER A 23 -8.38 6.52 4.00
CA SER A 23 -9.17 5.49 4.68
C SER A 23 -8.59 4.09 4.42
N TRP A 24 -8.21 3.78 3.18
CA TRP A 24 -7.58 2.51 2.85
C TRP A 24 -6.26 2.29 3.59
N MET A 25 -5.40 3.32 3.64
CA MET A 25 -4.13 3.27 4.35
C MET A 25 -4.35 3.01 5.85
N ARG A 26 -5.27 3.73 6.46
CA ARG A 26 -5.61 3.59 7.88
C ARG A 26 -6.14 2.20 8.22
N GLU A 27 -7.05 1.65 7.42
CA GLU A 27 -7.58 0.31 7.66
C GLU A 27 -6.50 -0.78 7.48
N THR A 28 -5.65 -0.63 6.47
CA THR A 28 -4.49 -1.51 6.25
C THR A 28 -3.53 -1.51 7.46
N GLU A 29 -3.19 -0.34 7.99
CA GLU A 29 -2.34 -0.22 9.18
C GLU A 29 -2.98 -0.84 10.43
N LYS A 30 -4.29 -0.69 10.61
CA LYS A 30 -5.02 -1.35 11.72
C LYS A 30 -4.91 -2.86 11.63
N ILE A 31 -5.08 -3.44 10.43
CA ILE A 31 -4.95 -4.88 10.22
C ILE A 31 -3.52 -5.33 10.54
N PHE A 32 -2.50 -4.61 10.09
CA PHE A 32 -1.11 -4.95 10.41
C PHE A 32 -0.84 -4.94 11.92
N ARG A 33 -1.37 -3.96 12.65
CA ARG A 33 -1.26 -3.94 14.12
C ARG A 33 -1.99 -5.12 14.74
N ALA A 34 -3.21 -5.42 14.30
CA ALA A 34 -4.02 -6.51 14.83
C ALA A 34 -3.36 -7.89 14.65
N ILE A 35 -2.71 -8.13 13.52
CA ILE A 35 -2.03 -9.41 13.25
C ILE A 35 -0.56 -9.43 13.70
N ARG A 36 -0.05 -8.33 14.26
CA ARG A 36 1.38 -8.12 14.58
C ARG A 36 2.28 -8.41 13.38
N CYS A 37 1.95 -7.80 12.24
CA CYS A 37 2.66 -7.99 10.98
C CYS A 37 4.12 -7.50 11.10
N PRO A 38 5.11 -8.32 10.73
CA PRO A 38 6.51 -7.90 10.59
C PRO A 38 6.64 -6.75 9.58
N ASP A 39 7.57 -5.83 9.83
CA ASP A 39 7.77 -4.65 8.97
C ASP A 39 8.20 -5.03 7.55
N GLU A 40 9.02 -6.08 7.42
CA GLU A 40 9.48 -6.65 6.14
C GLU A 40 8.32 -7.16 5.25
N ASP A 41 7.22 -7.60 5.85
CA ASP A 41 6.06 -8.14 5.12
C ASP A 41 5.03 -7.07 4.73
N LYS A 42 5.05 -5.90 5.38
CA LYS A 42 3.98 -4.89 5.25
C LYS A 42 3.80 -4.39 3.83
N VAL A 43 4.90 -4.06 3.15
CA VAL A 43 4.83 -3.53 1.79
C VAL A 43 4.26 -4.59 0.86
N THR A 44 4.79 -5.82 0.91
CA THR A 44 4.29 -6.94 0.09
C THR A 44 2.81 -7.21 0.30
N LEU A 45 2.34 -7.21 1.55
CA LEU A 45 0.92 -7.43 1.87
C LEU A 45 0.02 -6.27 1.43
N ALA A 46 0.45 -5.02 1.62
CA ALA A 46 -0.31 -3.85 1.19
C ALA A 46 -0.41 -3.77 -0.34
N THR A 47 0.70 -4.03 -1.04
CA THR A 47 0.76 -3.96 -2.50
C THR A 47 -0.02 -5.09 -3.15
N TYR A 48 -0.12 -6.25 -2.50
CA TYR A 48 -1.01 -7.33 -2.91
C TYR A 48 -2.49 -6.93 -2.94
N MET A 49 -2.88 -5.91 -2.15
CA MET A 49 -4.25 -5.39 -2.13
C MET A 49 -4.47 -4.22 -3.10
N LEU A 50 -3.42 -3.75 -3.78
CA LEU A 50 -3.55 -2.77 -4.85
C LEU A 50 -4.08 -3.43 -6.11
N HIS A 51 -4.98 -2.75 -6.80
CA HIS A 51 -5.60 -3.22 -8.03
C HIS A 51 -5.63 -2.09 -9.06
N GLU A 52 -5.85 -2.45 -10.33
CA GLU A 52 -6.09 -1.51 -11.42
C GLU A 52 -5.04 -0.38 -11.47
N ARG A 53 -5.47 0.89 -11.32
CA ARG A 53 -4.59 2.06 -11.44
C ARG A 53 -3.50 2.07 -10.36
N ALA A 54 -3.82 1.60 -9.16
CA ALA A 54 -2.84 1.56 -8.07
C ALA A 54 -1.78 0.49 -8.28
N ASP A 55 -2.16 -0.70 -8.77
CA ASP A 55 -1.22 -1.78 -9.07
C ASP A 55 -0.28 -1.39 -10.23
N VAL A 56 -0.84 -0.82 -11.31
CA VAL A 56 -0.05 -0.34 -12.45
C VAL A 56 0.94 0.75 -12.02
N TRP A 57 0.52 1.69 -11.17
CA TRP A 57 1.41 2.71 -10.62
C TRP A 57 2.55 2.09 -9.82
N TRP A 58 2.25 1.17 -8.90
CA TRP A 58 3.25 0.56 -8.03
C TRP A 58 4.26 -0.26 -8.86
N SER A 59 3.77 -1.10 -9.77
CA SER A 59 4.61 -1.89 -10.68
C SER A 59 5.50 -1.01 -11.56
N SER A 60 5.01 0.12 -12.03
CA SER A 60 5.81 1.09 -12.79
C SER A 60 6.86 1.79 -11.91
N LEU A 61 6.52 2.10 -10.66
CA LEU A 61 7.44 2.72 -9.71
C LEU A 61 8.60 1.77 -9.37
N LEU A 62 8.31 0.49 -9.15
CA LEU A 62 9.33 -0.53 -8.94
C LEU A 62 10.30 -0.59 -10.11
N ARG A 63 9.80 -0.74 -11.35
CA ARG A 63 10.65 -0.83 -12.54
C ARG A 63 11.55 0.40 -12.78
N THR A 64 11.12 1.58 -12.33
CA THR A 64 11.82 2.85 -12.61
C THR A 64 12.72 3.32 -11.49
N ARG A 65 12.43 2.94 -10.23
CA ARG A 65 13.17 3.41 -9.05
C ARG A 65 13.87 2.32 -8.25
N PHE A 66 13.50 1.05 -8.44
CA PHE A 66 14.00 -0.06 -7.64
C PHE A 66 14.40 -1.23 -8.55
N GLU A 67 15.69 -1.30 -8.90
CA GLU A 67 16.24 -2.27 -9.85
C GLU A 67 15.95 -3.74 -9.47
N ASP A 68 15.75 -4.04 -8.18
CA ASP A 68 15.41 -5.38 -7.64
C ASP A 68 13.93 -5.56 -7.22
N GLY A 69 13.02 -4.70 -7.67
CA GLY A 69 11.59 -4.78 -7.33
C GLY A 69 11.26 -4.20 -5.94
N ALA A 70 10.17 -4.66 -5.30
CA ALA A 70 9.73 -4.14 -4.00
C ALA A 70 10.63 -4.59 -2.82
N VAL A 71 11.62 -5.45 -3.08
CA VAL A 71 12.50 -6.01 -2.06
C VAL A 71 13.31 -4.88 -1.44
N GLY A 72 13.16 -4.68 -0.12
CA GLY A 72 13.89 -3.66 0.62
C GLY A 72 13.22 -2.28 0.68
N VAL A 73 12.01 -2.10 0.12
CA VAL A 73 11.26 -0.86 0.36
C VAL A 73 10.72 -0.87 1.80
N ALA A 74 11.17 0.07 2.62
CA ALA A 74 10.66 0.25 3.97
C ALA A 74 9.20 0.72 3.97
N TRP A 75 8.42 0.31 4.99
CA TRP A 75 7.00 0.67 5.09
C TRP A 75 6.78 2.19 5.09
N ASP A 76 7.61 2.96 5.78
CA ASP A 76 7.53 4.43 5.81
C ASP A 76 7.74 5.04 4.41
N ALA A 77 8.65 4.49 3.63
CA ALA A 77 8.91 4.93 2.27
C ALA A 77 7.70 4.64 1.37
N PHE A 78 7.09 3.46 1.50
CA PHE A 78 5.84 3.13 0.81
C PHE A 78 4.72 4.11 1.17
N VAL A 79 4.48 4.38 2.46
CA VAL A 79 3.42 5.30 2.90
C VAL A 79 3.62 6.69 2.32
N ARG A 80 4.86 7.20 2.32
CA ARG A 80 5.19 8.51 1.72
C ARG A 80 4.91 8.54 0.22
N LEU A 81 5.34 7.52 -0.51
CA LEU A 81 5.14 7.42 -1.96
C LEU A 81 3.65 7.28 -2.32
N PHE A 82 2.92 6.46 -1.55
CA PHE A 82 1.49 6.26 -1.72
C PHE A 82 0.72 7.57 -1.50
N ARG A 83 0.97 8.26 -0.39
CA ARG A 83 0.32 9.55 -0.09
C ARG A 83 0.64 10.59 -1.14
N ALA A 84 1.91 10.75 -1.52
CA ALA A 84 2.29 11.68 -2.59
C ALA A 84 1.57 11.40 -3.93
N LYS A 85 1.20 10.14 -4.19
CA LYS A 85 0.48 9.77 -5.43
C LYS A 85 -1.03 9.97 -5.34
N PHE A 86 -1.66 9.56 -4.23
CA PHE A 86 -3.12 9.43 -4.13
C PHE A 86 -3.77 10.40 -3.14
N VAL A 87 -2.97 11.11 -2.36
CA VAL A 87 -3.41 12.11 -1.37
C VAL A 87 -2.70 13.44 -1.69
N PRO A 88 -3.17 14.19 -2.70
CA PRO A 88 -2.61 15.50 -3.03
C PRO A 88 -2.66 16.46 -1.82
N GLU A 89 -1.60 17.25 -1.62
CA GLU A 89 -1.45 18.16 -0.47
C GLU A 89 -2.40 19.37 -0.47
N HIS A 90 -3.31 19.50 -1.44
CA HIS A 90 -4.23 20.62 -1.53
C HIS A 90 -5.64 20.17 -1.95
N ILE A 91 -6.59 20.33 -1.02
CA ILE A 91 -7.99 20.64 -1.33
C ILE A 91 -8.12 22.16 -1.29
#